data_AF-A0A925P442-F1
#
_entry.id   AF-A0A925P442-F1
#
_cell.length_a   1.000
_cell.length_b   1.000
_cell.length_c   1.000
_cell.angle_alpha   90.00
_cell.angle_beta   90.00
_cell.angle_gamma   90.00
#
_symmetry.space_group_name_H-M   'P 1'
#
loop_
_entity.id
_entity.type
_entity.pdbx_description
1 polymer ?
#
loop_
_entity_poly.entity_id
_entity_poly.type
_entity_poly.pdbx_seq_one_letter_code
_entity_poly.pdbx_strand_id
1 'polypeptide(L)' 'MSKAEILAELPKLSAEERGEILSRLWLLEEAAGPTPEERHLLEEAQSSYDTNPNDGAEWSEVEARLRRRA' A
#
# COMPACT_ATOMS: atom_id res chain seq x y z
N MET A 1 11.09 -2.06 -25.46
CA MET A 1 10.12 -1.01 -25.11
C MET A 1 10.73 -0.09 -24.07
N SER A 2 10.56 1.22 -24.25
CA SER A 2 10.89 2.24 -23.27
C SER A 2 9.74 2.45 -22.28
N LYS A 3 10.03 3.08 -21.14
CA LYS A 3 9.00 3.52 -20.18
C LYS A 3 7.93 4.39 -20.85
N ALA A 4 8.34 5.28 -21.76
CA ALA A 4 7.42 6.17 -22.47
C ALA A 4 6.46 5.41 -23.38
N GLU A 5 6.95 4.38 -24.08
CA GLU A 5 6.11 3.51 -24.92
C GLU A 5 5.10 2.73 -24.08
N ILE A 6 5.52 2.13 -22.96
CA ILE A 6 4.60 1.40 -22.06
C ILE A 6 3.47 2.33 -21.58
N LEU A 7 3.82 3.53 -21.12
CA LEU A 7 2.83 4.50 -20.64
C LEU A 7 1.87 4.97 -21.75
N ALA A 8 2.33 5.05 -23.00
CA ALA A 8 1.49 5.42 -24.14
C ALA A 8 0.52 4.30 -24.56
N GLU A 9 0.83 3.04 -24.27
CA GLU A 9 -0.05 1.89 -24.59
C GLU A 9 -1.11 1.63 -23.50
N LEU A 10 -0.84 1.93 -22.23
CA LEU A 10 -1.78 1.67 -21.11
C LEU A 10 -3.22 2.21 -21.33
N PRO A 11 -3.43 3.43 -21.89
CA PRO A 11 -4.78 3.94 -22.13
C PRO A 11 -5.57 3.18 -23.18
N LYS A 12 -4.89 2.43 -24.06
CA LYS A 12 -5.52 1.65 -25.14
C LYS A 12 -6.07 0.31 -24.67
N LEU A 13 -5.67 -0.13 -23.48
CA LEU A 13 -6.13 -1.36 -22.86
C LEU A 13 -7.54 -1.22 -22.29
N SER A 14 -8.22 -2.33 -22.11
CA SER A 14 -9.44 -2.42 -21.30
C SER A 14 -9.14 -2.19 -19.81
N ALA A 15 -10.19 -2.02 -19.01
CA ALA A 15 -10.03 -1.90 -17.56
C ALA A 15 -9.50 -3.19 -16.92
N GLU A 16 -9.89 -4.36 -17.45
CA GLU A 16 -9.46 -5.68 -16.99
C GLU A 16 -7.96 -5.88 -17.22
N GLU A 17 -7.49 -5.63 -18.45
CA GLU A 17 -6.06 -5.72 -18.81
C GLU A 17 -5.20 -4.76 -17.98
N ARG A 18 -5.68 -3.53 -17.72
CA ARG A 18 -5.00 -2.61 -16.80
C ARG A 18 -4.96 -3.15 -15.36
N GLY A 19 -6.02 -3.82 -14.91
CA GLY A 19 -6.09 -4.46 -13.61
C GLY A 19 -5.08 -5.59 -13.44
N GLU A 20 -4.88 -6.41 -14.48
CA GLU A 20 -3.84 -7.44 -14.50
C GLU A 20 -2.43 -6.84 -14.40
N ILE A 21 -2.15 -5.79 -15.17
CA ILE A 21 -0.87 -5.07 -15.12
C ILE A 21 -0.63 -4.50 -13.73
N LEU A 22 -1.62 -3.83 -13.14
CA LEU A 22 -1.53 -3.28 -11.79
C LEU A 22 -1.22 -4.37 -10.76
N SER A 23 -1.90 -5.51 -10.86
CA SER A 23 -1.68 -6.65 -9.96
C SER A 23 -0.25 -7.18 -10.06
N ARG A 24 0.32 -7.23 -11.27
CA ARG A 24 1.72 -7.62 -11.49
C ARG A 24 2.70 -6.58 -10.95
N LEU A 25 2.40 -5.30 -11.08
CA LEU A 25 3.23 -4.24 -10.51
C LEU A 25 3.25 -4.32 -8.98
N TRP A 26 2.11 -4.53 -8.33
CA TRP A 26 2.07 -4.74 -6.88
C TRP A 26 2.94 -5.89 -6.41
N LEU A 27 2.92 -7.03 -7.11
CA LEU A 27 3.81 -8.16 -6.78
C LEU A 27 5.30 -7.80 -6.88
N LEU A 28 5.68 -6.93 -7.82
CA LEU A 28 7.07 -6.47 -7.95
C LEU A 28 7.48 -5.54 -6.81
N GLU A 29 6.60 -4.60 -6.44
CA GLU A 29 6.84 -3.68 -5.33
C GLU A 29 6.87 -4.41 -3.98
N GLU A 30 5.96 -5.37 -3.77
CA GLU A 30 5.98 -6.24 -2.58
C GLU A 30 7.30 -7.03 -2.47
N ALA A 31 7.80 -7.56 -3.59
CA ALA A 31 9.06 -8.29 -3.63
C ALA A 31 10.28 -7.40 -3.36
N ALA A 32 10.23 -6.11 -3.71
CA ALA A 32 11.27 -5.15 -3.37
C ALA A 32 11.34 -4.90 -1.85
N GLY A 33 10.19 -4.99 -1.18
CA GLY A 33 10.06 -4.76 0.26
C GLY A 33 10.24 -3.28 0.64
N PRO A 34 10.11 -2.95 1.94
CA PRO A 34 10.27 -1.59 2.40
C PRO A 34 11.71 -1.11 2.25
N THR A 35 11.87 0.16 1.93
CA THR A 35 13.15 0.88 2.05
C THR A 35 13.67 0.85 3.50
N PRO A 36 14.97 1.13 3.75
CA PRO A 36 15.49 1.18 5.12
C PRO A 36 14.75 2.16 6.04
N GLU A 37 14.32 3.31 5.50
CA GLU A 37 13.55 4.30 6.25
C GLU A 37 12.15 3.77 6.61
N GLU A 38 11.42 3.20 5.64
CA GLU A 38 10.11 2.59 5.89
C GLU A 38 10.21 1.42 6.88
N ARG A 39 11.27 0.61 6.76
CA ARG A 39 11.53 -0.49 7.69
C ARG A 39 11.74 0.04 9.11
N HIS A 40 12.51 1.10 9.28
CA HIS A 40 12.73 1.71 10.59
C HIS A 40 11.42 2.18 11.23
N LEU A 41 10.55 2.82 10.45
CA LEU A 41 9.22 3.24 10.93
C LEU A 41 8.35 2.05 11.34
N LEU A 42 8.39 0.96 10.57
CA LEU A 42 7.67 -0.27 10.91
C LEU A 42 8.20 -0.93 12.19
N GLU A 43 9.53 -0.97 12.36
CA GLU A 43 10.18 -1.50 13.56
C GLU A 43 9.84 -0.67 14.81
N GLU A 44 9.84 0.66 14.70
CA GLU A 44 9.42 1.55 15.79
C GLU A 44 7.95 1.33 16.17
N ALA A 45 7.06 1.28 15.16
CA ALA A 45 5.64 1.02 15.38
C ALA A 45 5.40 -0.36 16.02
N GLN A 46 6.12 -1.39 15.57
CA GLN A 46 6.05 -2.72 16.16
C GLN A 46 6.53 -2.72 17.61
N SER A 47 7.66 -2.07 17.91
CA SER A 47 8.17 -1.95 19.29
C SER A 47 7.19 -1.23 20.22
N SER A 48 6.50 -0.20 19.71
CA SER A 48 5.46 0.50 20.47
C SER A 48 4.27 -0.42 20.77
N TYR A 49 3.83 -1.18 19.76
CA TYR A 49 2.74 -2.15 19.92
C TYR A 49 3.11 -3.27 20.89
N ASP A 50 4.31 -3.85 20.77
CA ASP A 50 4.78 -4.92 21.67
C ASP A 50 4.86 -4.45 23.13
N THR A 51 5.18 -3.18 23.35
CA THR A 51 5.21 -2.57 24.69
C THR A 51 3.80 -2.36 25.24
N ASN A 52 2.86 -1.87 24.42
CA ASN A 52 1.49 -1.56 24.82
C ASN A 52 0.48 -2.01 23.75
N PRO A 53 0.12 -3.30 23.70
CA PRO A 53 -0.73 -3.84 22.63
C PRO A 53 -2.18 -3.32 22.68
N ASN A 54 -2.61 -2.80 23.83
CA ASN A 54 -3.94 -2.24 24.05
C ASN A 54 -4.03 -0.73 23.77
N ASP A 55 -2.94 -0.09 23.33
CA ASP A 55 -2.94 1.35 22.99
C ASP A 55 -3.51 1.61 21.58
N GLY A 56 -3.79 0.54 20.84
CA GLY A 56 -4.52 0.60 19.57
C GLY A 56 -6.02 0.86 19.76
N ALA A 57 -6.66 1.37 18.72
CA ALA A 57 -8.12 1.45 18.63
C ALA A 57 -8.65 0.32 17.74
N GLU A 58 -9.80 -0.24 18.13
CA GLU A 58 -10.51 -1.19 17.29
C GLU A 58 -10.84 -0.58 15.92
N TRP A 59 -10.71 -1.37 14.86
CA TRP A 59 -10.92 -0.87 13.49
C TRP A 59 -12.32 -0.25 13.30
N SER A 60 -13.34 -0.84 13.94
CA SER A 60 -14.71 -0.32 13.91
C SER A 60 -14.82 1.11 14.46
N GLU A 61 -14.04 1.45 15.48
CA GLU A 61 -13.97 2.80 16.03
C GLU A 61 -13.24 3.75 15.08
N VAL A 62 -12.10 3.32 14.52
CA VAL A 62 -11.32 4.09 13.55
C VAL A 62 -12.17 4.41 12.32
N GLU A 63 -12.85 3.41 11.76
CA GLU A 63 -13.75 3.55 10.62
C GLU A 63 -14.88 4.57 10.90
N ALA A 64 -15.52 4.48 12.07
CA ALA A 64 -16.56 5.42 12.48
C ALA A 64 -16.04 6.86 12.63
N ARG A 65 -14.77 7.06 13.01
CA ARG A 65 -14.13 8.39 13.04
C ARG A 65 -13.87 8.91 11.64
N LEU A 66 -13.39 8.09 10.71
CA LEU A 66 -13.12 8.47 9.32
C LEU A 66 -14.39 8.89 8.58
N ARG A 67 -15.47 8.11 8.71
CA ARG A 67 -16.77 8.43 8.09
C ARG A 67 -17.38 9.74 8.59
N ARG A 68 -17.07 10.17 9.82
CA ARG A 68 -17.51 11.47 10.35
C ARG A 68 -16.70 12.66 9.83
N ARG A 69 -15.54 12.43 9.21
CA ARG A 69 -14.66 13.45 8.63
C ARG A 69 -14.82 13.61 7.11
N ALA A 70 -15.55 12.69 6.47
CA ALA A 70 -15.95 12.77 5.07
C ALA A 70 -17.25 13.57 4.92
#